data_AF-A0A3A4RCD4-F1
#
_entry.id   AF-A0A3A4RCD4-F1
#
_cell.length_a   1.000
_cell.length_b   1.000
_cell.length_c   1.000
_cell.angle_alpha   90.00
_cell.angle_beta   90.00
_cell.angle_gamma   90.00
#
_symmetry.space_group_name_H-M   'P 1'
#
loop_
_entity.id
_entity.type
_entity.pdbx_description
1 polymer ?
#
loop_
_entity_poly.entity_id
_entity_poly.type
_entity_poly.pdbx_seq_one_letter_code
_entity_poly.pdbx_strand_id
1 'polypeptide(L)' 'MPAIASLEDLKAAQKDLLEAKDLNELKAVFKKWRRIGWKNVCKLWLQERTPEQLKGEGG' A
#
# COMPACT_ATOMS: atom_id res chain seq x y z
N MET A 1 2.67 -14.58 -8.51
CA MET A 1 1.51 -13.92 -9.14
C MET A 1 1.62 -12.44 -8.88
N PRO A 2 1.76 -11.59 -9.92
CA PRO A 2 1.76 -10.16 -9.70
C PRO A 2 0.36 -9.77 -9.27
N ALA A 3 0.23 -9.34 -8.03
CA ALA A 3 -1.01 -8.74 -7.58
C ALA A 3 -1.12 -7.37 -8.23
N ILE A 4 -1.86 -7.31 -9.32
CA ILE A 4 -2.20 -6.07 -10.01
C ILE A 4 -3.21 -5.37 -9.09
N ALA A 5 -2.71 -4.65 -8.10
CA ALA A 5 -3.54 -3.77 -7.29
C ALA A 5 -3.95 -2.58 -8.15
N SER A 6 -5.24 -2.28 -8.18
CA SER A 6 -5.75 -1.11 -8.88
C SER A 6 -5.19 0.18 -8.27
N LEU A 7 -5.13 1.24 -9.08
CA LEU A 7 -4.68 2.56 -8.62
C LEU A 7 -5.52 3.09 -7.45
N GLU A 8 -6.81 2.77 -7.46
CA GLU A 8 -7.75 3.08 -6.37
C GLU A 8 -7.37 2.34 -5.08
N ASP A 9 -6.98 1.07 -5.18
CA ASP A 9 -6.52 0.28 -4.03
C ASP A 9 -5.22 0.82 -3.44
N LEU A 10 -4.28 1.25 -4.29
CA LEU A 10 -3.02 1.85 -3.84
C LEU A 10 -3.26 3.21 -3.14
N LYS A 11 -4.17 4.04 -3.66
CA LYS A 11 -4.56 5.30 -3.03
C LYS A 11 -5.26 5.08 -1.69
N ALA A 12 -6.19 4.13 -1.63
CA ALA A 12 -6.86 3.76 -0.39
C ALA A 12 -5.87 3.20 0.65
N ALA A 13 -4.92 2.36 0.21
CA ALA A 13 -3.86 1.83 1.07
C ALA A 13 -2.98 2.93 1.65
N GLN A 14 -2.55 3.88 0.82
CA GLN A 14 -1.75 5.02 1.28
C GLN A 14 -2.51 5.86 2.31
N LYS A 15 -3.81 6.10 2.09
CA LYS A 15 -4.64 6.85 3.01
C LYS A 15 -4.81 6.11 4.35
N ASP A 16 -5.20 4.83 4.34
CA ASP A 16 -5.29 3.99 5.55
C ASP A 16 -3.95 3.94 6.31
N LEU A 17 -2.81 3.85 5.60
CA LEU A 17 -1.47 3.82 6.20
C LEU A 17 -1.07 5.14 6.87
N LEU A 18 -1.50 6.27 6.32
CA LEU A 18 -1.23 7.61 6.88
C LEU A 18 -2.20 7.98 8.00
N GLU A 19 -3.42 7.43 7.98
CA GLU A 19 -4.41 7.64 9.05
C GLU A 19 -4.15 6.77 10.28
N ALA A 20 -3.46 5.63 10.13
CA ALA A 20 -3.08 4.77 11.25
C ALA A 20 -2.12 5.50 12.20
N LYS A 21 -2.60 5.79 13.42
CA LYS A 21 -1.78 6.45 14.46
C LYS A 21 -1.11 5.44 15.37
N ASP A 22 -1.70 4.25 15.50
CA ASP A 22 -1.22 3.21 16.39
C ASP A 22 -0.60 2.02 15.64
N LEU A 23 0.37 1.34 16.27
CA LEU A 23 1.02 0.16 15.69
C LEU A 23 0.02 -0.98 15.45
N ASN A 24 -1.06 -1.04 16.23
CA ASN A 24 -2.08 -2.06 16.08
C ASN A 24 -2.99 -1.79 14.86
N GLU A 25 -3.32 -0.52 14.63
CA GLU A 25 -4.02 -0.08 13.41
C GLU A 25 -3.15 -0.32 12.19
N LEU A 26 -1.86 0.04 12.27
CA LEU A 26 -0.90 -0.19 11.21
C LEU A 26 -0.86 -1.69 10.85
N LYS A 27 -0.76 -2.59 11.84
CA LYS A 27 -0.82 -4.05 11.60
C LYS A 27 -2.11 -4.49 10.90
N ALA A 28 -3.26 -3.91 11.24
CA ALA A 28 -4.53 -4.22 10.60
C ALA A 28 -4.55 -3.75 9.13
N VAL A 29 -4.06 -2.53 8.88
CA VAL A 29 -3.92 -1.94 7.54
C VAL A 29 -2.97 -2.78 6.68
N PHE A 30 -1.81 -3.18 7.19
CA PHE A 30 -0.88 -4.06 6.48
C PHE A 30 -1.50 -5.43 6.13
N LYS A 31 -2.30 -6.02 7.04
CA LYS A 31 -3.03 -7.26 6.75
C LYS A 31 -4.10 -7.07 5.68
N LYS A 32 -4.87 -5.98 5.75
CA LYS A 32 -5.91 -5.59 4.76
C LYS A 32 -5.31 -5.43 3.37
N TRP A 33 -4.14 -4.78 3.29
CA TRP A 33 -3.46 -4.49 2.03
C TRP A 33 -2.40 -5.51 1.63
N ARG A 34 -2.31 -6.65 2.33
CA ARG A 34 -1.42 -7.76 1.98
C ARG A 34 -1.59 -8.22 0.53
N ARG A 35 -2.80 -8.07 -0.03
CA ARG A 35 -3.08 -8.37 -1.44
C ARG A 35 -2.24 -7.56 -2.41
N ILE A 36 -1.86 -6.32 -2.08
CA ILE A 36 -1.02 -5.44 -2.92
C ILE A 36 0.46 -5.88 -2.89
N GLY A 37 0.82 -6.69 -1.89
CA GLY A 37 2.18 -7.14 -1.64
C GLY A 37 2.90 -6.23 -0.64
N TRP A 38 3.56 -6.85 0.34
CA TRP A 38 4.25 -6.15 1.44
C TRP A 38 5.25 -5.10 0.96
N LYS A 39 5.98 -5.37 -0.13
CA LYS A 39 6.94 -4.44 -0.72
C LYS A 39 6.27 -3.13 -1.16
N ASN A 40 5.10 -3.21 -1.77
CA ASN A 40 4.37 -2.04 -2.27
C ASN A 40 3.74 -1.26 -1.11
N VAL A 41 3.21 -1.97 -0.11
CA VAL A 41 2.65 -1.35 1.10
C VAL A 41 3.75 -0.60 1.88
N CYS A 42 4.94 -1.18 2.04
CA CYS A 42 6.08 -0.47 2.67
C CYS A 42 6.53 0.75 1.85
N LYS A 43 6.66 0.62 0.52
CA LYS A 43 7.01 1.76 -0.35
C LYS A 43 5.99 2.91 -0.24
N LEU A 44 4.69 2.60 -0.14
CA LEU A 44 3.63 3.59 0.08
C LEU A 44 3.73 4.24 1.46
N TRP A 45 3.97 3.43 2.51
CA TRP A 45 4.04 3.88 3.88
C TRP A 45 5.25 4.80 4.13
N LEU A 46 6.41 4.44 3.58
CA LEU A 46 7.62 5.25 3.63
C LEU A 46 7.58 6.47 2.69
N GLN A 47 6.48 6.65 1.93
CA GLN A 47 6.32 7.67 0.91
C GLN A 47 7.44 7.69 -0.15
N GLU A 48 8.19 6.59 -0.27
CA GLU A 48 9.28 6.45 -1.25
C GLU A 48 8.76 6.46 -2.68
N ARG A 49 7.52 5.99 -2.90
CA ARG A 49 6.85 6.02 -4.20
C ARG A 49 5.37 6.35 -4.08
N THR A 50 4.87 7.09 -5.07
CA THR A 50 3.44 7.36 -5.19
C THR A 50 2.68 6.13 -5.70
N PRO A 51 1.37 6.02 -5.40
CA PRO A 51 0.51 4.96 -5.96
C PRO A 51 0.55 4.90 -7.50
N GLU A 52 0.79 6.02 -8.16
CA GLU A 52 0.94 6.11 -9.62
C GLU A 52 2.23 5.45 -10.12
N GLN A 53 3.35 5.64 -9.40
CA GLN A 53 4.63 5.00 -9.73
C GLN A 53 4.62 3.49 -9.48
N LEU A 54 3.89 3.03 -8.45
CA LEU A 54 3.77 1.60 -8.14
C LEU A 54 2.95 0.82 -9.16
N LYS A 55 1.91 1.44 -9.75
CA LYS A 55 1.18 0.85 -10.87
C LYS A 55 2.08 0.64 -12.10
N GLY A 56 3.03 1.55 -12.33
CA GLY A 56 3.96 1.49 -13.46
C GLY A 56 5.12 0.48 -13.32
N GLU A 57 5.43 0.01 -12.10
CA GLU A 57 6.50 -0.97 -11.85
C GLU A 57 6.08 -2.43 -12.02
N GLY A 58 4.78 -2.71 -12.20
CA GLY A 58 4.25 -4.06 -12.36
C GLY A 58 4.25 -4.62 -13.79
N GLY A 59 4.88 -3.90 -14.74
CA GLY A 59 5.01 -4.26 -16.14
C GLY A 59 6.26 -5.08 -16.44
#